data_AF-A0A938VIP3-F1
#
_entry.id   AF-A0A938VIP3-F1
#
_cell.length_a   1.000
_cell.length_b   1.000
_cell.length_c   1.000
_cell.angle_alpha   90.00
_cell.angle_beta   90.00
_cell.angle_gamma   90.00
#
_symmetry.space_group_name_H-M   'P 1'
#
loop_
_entity.id
_entity.type
_entity.pdbx_description
1 polymer ?
#
loop_
_entity_poly.entity_id
_entity_poly.type
_entity_poly.pdbx_seq_one_letter_code
_entity_poly.pdbx_strand_id
1 'polypeptide(L)'
;MLPQRQSHIIKQKTGPDDPELQTNLQEALGQVAPEDVIAIADELAERHARLFLNLKVDSASLASSFADIASAVAHTKANARTITNYFNMESASLLANSQEQAPALQIFEQLLHGEAPASVRVATFVEKLNALDTRLALELATGLLHNTFPTQHWLWTRWLWDPTVGTGILPLLAGSTHNLNAENLADGYARVGAVTAMSVKFGEGTGLFVDELMSNEKRVPFANSAFLACAYSVYLYGTTSWRLSREFNGLLPTLPNMARRLLGLKKSGN
;
A
#
# COMPACT_ATOMS: atom_id res chain seq x y z
N MET A 1 27.75 37.96 26.80
CA MET A 1 26.90 36.89 26.24
C MET A 1 27.27 35.59 26.93
N LEU A 2 26.31 34.84 27.47
CA LEU A 2 26.58 33.50 28.01
C LEU A 2 26.71 32.49 26.86
N PRO A 3 27.68 31.56 26.89
CA PRO A 3 27.78 30.53 25.86
C PRO A 3 26.55 29.60 25.97
N GLN A 4 25.90 29.34 24.83
CA GLN A 4 24.86 28.32 24.77
C GLN A 4 25.47 26.98 25.17
N ARG A 5 24.87 26.32 26.18
CA ARG A 5 25.19 24.91 26.46
C ARG A 5 24.82 24.11 25.22
N GLN A 6 25.81 23.49 24.58
CA GLN A 6 25.56 22.47 23.57
C GLN A 6 24.80 21.33 24.26
N SER A 7 23.54 21.13 23.85
CA SER A 7 22.72 20.01 24.29
C SER A 7 23.28 18.74 23.65
N HIS A 8 24.16 18.05 24.36
CA HIS A 8 24.49 16.67 24.07
C HIS A 8 23.23 15.79 24.14
N ILE A 9 23.23 14.70 23.38
CA ILE A 9 22.18 13.67 23.31
C ILE A 9 20.93 14.11 22.53
N ILE A 10 21.03 14.03 21.20
CA ILE A 10 20.28 13.08 20.35
C ILE A 10 21.06 13.04 19.02
N LYS A 11 21.51 11.86 18.57
CA LYS A 11 21.97 11.72 17.18
C LYS A 11 20.78 11.98 16.27
N GLN A 12 20.96 12.84 15.28
CA GLN A 12 19.96 13.04 14.23
C GLN A 12 19.87 11.72 13.44
N LYS A 13 18.78 10.95 13.59
CA LYS A 13 18.63 9.65 12.91
C LYS A 13 18.66 9.87 11.40
N THR A 14 19.73 9.40 10.75
CA THR A 14 20.06 9.71 9.35
C THR A 14 19.36 8.76 8.38
N GLY A 15 18.08 9.02 8.13
CA GLY A 15 17.33 8.35 7.07
C GLY A 15 17.11 6.85 7.32
N PRO A 16 16.85 6.06 6.25
CA PRO A 16 16.66 4.62 6.34
C PRO A 16 17.96 3.82 6.55
N ASP A 17 19.12 4.44 6.30
CA ASP A 17 20.44 3.82 6.41
C ASP A 17 21.00 3.81 7.85
N ASP A 18 20.22 4.27 8.84
CA ASP A 18 20.57 4.25 10.27
C ASP A 18 20.37 2.82 10.85
N PRO A 19 21.44 2.08 11.22
CA PRO A 19 21.32 0.72 11.72
C PRO A 19 20.62 0.65 13.09
N GLU A 20 20.61 1.72 13.88
CA GLU A 20 19.83 1.76 15.12
C GLU A 20 18.32 1.71 14.80
N LEU A 21 17.89 2.22 13.64
CA LEU A 21 16.48 2.34 13.28
C LEU A 21 15.81 0.98 12.98
N GLN A 22 16.54 0.04 12.36
CA GLN A 22 16.02 -1.31 12.09
C GLN A 22 15.82 -2.11 13.40
N THR A 23 16.79 -2.06 14.32
CA THR A 23 16.68 -2.71 15.65
C THR A 23 15.52 -2.11 16.46
N ASN A 24 15.41 -0.78 16.51
CA ASN A 24 14.30 -0.09 17.16
C ASN A 24 12.93 -0.49 16.56
N LEU A 25 12.85 -0.72 15.24
CA LEU A 25 11.62 -1.19 14.59
C LEU A 25 11.29 -2.63 14.97
N GLN A 26 12.28 -3.52 15.06
CA GLN A 26 12.08 -4.91 15.48
C GLN A 26 11.62 -5.00 16.95
N GLU A 27 12.21 -4.21 17.85
CA GLU A 27 11.76 -4.11 19.25
C GLU A 27 10.34 -3.55 19.36
N ALA A 28 10.03 -2.49 18.61
CA ALA A 28 8.70 -1.86 18.65
C ALA A 28 7.61 -2.72 17.98
N LEU A 29 7.97 -3.60 17.05
CA LEU A 29 7.07 -4.62 16.49
C LEU A 29 6.60 -5.65 17.52
N GLY A 30 7.32 -5.83 18.63
CA GLY A 30 6.87 -6.63 19.77
C GLY A 30 5.62 -6.08 20.49
N GLN A 31 5.11 -4.92 20.10
CA GLN A 31 3.83 -4.35 20.55
C GLN A 31 2.64 -4.75 19.65
N VAL A 32 2.90 -5.42 18.52
CA VAL A 32 1.87 -5.92 17.59
C VAL A 32 1.51 -7.34 17.99
N ALA A 33 0.22 -7.65 18.11
CA ALA A 33 -0.25 -9.00 18.36
C ALA A 33 -0.31 -9.80 17.02
N PRO A 34 0.12 -11.07 16.96
CA PRO A 34 -0.10 -11.92 15.77
C PRO A 34 -1.56 -11.95 15.32
N GLU A 35 -2.49 -11.91 16.27
CA GLU A 35 -3.94 -11.87 16.07
C GLU A 35 -4.39 -10.64 15.26
N ASP A 36 -3.71 -9.49 15.41
CA ASP A 36 -3.99 -8.29 14.60
C ASP A 36 -3.58 -8.51 13.14
N VAL A 37 -2.45 -9.18 12.90
CA VAL A 37 -1.97 -9.50 11.55
C VAL A 37 -2.90 -10.52 10.89
N ILE A 38 -3.34 -11.53 11.64
CA ILE A 38 -4.35 -12.50 11.20
C ILE A 38 -5.66 -11.81 10.83
N ALA A 39 -6.22 -10.98 11.72
CA ALA A 39 -7.49 -10.31 11.47
C ALA A 39 -7.43 -9.37 10.26
N ILE A 40 -6.31 -8.67 10.05
CA ILE A 40 -6.11 -7.83 8.85
C ILE A 40 -5.98 -8.70 7.59
N ALA A 41 -5.29 -9.85 7.65
CA ALA A 41 -5.19 -10.77 6.52
C ALA A 41 -6.56 -11.41 6.16
N ASP A 42 -7.39 -11.73 7.16
CA ASP A 42 -8.78 -12.18 6.94
C ASP A 42 -9.63 -11.09 6.29
N GLU A 43 -9.58 -9.84 6.78
CA GLU A 43 -10.30 -8.70 6.17
C GLU A 43 -9.86 -8.43 4.71
N LEU A 44 -8.58 -8.62 4.39
CA LEU A 44 -8.07 -8.57 3.02
C LEU A 44 -8.58 -9.73 2.17
N ALA A 45 -8.59 -10.96 2.70
CA ALA A 45 -9.09 -12.14 2.01
C ALA A 45 -10.60 -12.08 1.74
N GLU A 46 -11.40 -11.61 2.70
CA GLU A 46 -12.83 -11.32 2.54
C GLU A 46 -13.08 -10.26 1.47
N ARG A 47 -12.27 -9.18 1.46
CA ARG A 47 -12.35 -8.15 0.42
C ARG A 47 -12.02 -8.69 -0.95
N HIS A 48 -10.97 -9.51 -1.07
CA HIS A 48 -10.61 -10.19 -2.31
C HIS A 48 -11.76 -11.08 -2.82
N ALA A 49 -12.28 -11.97 -1.98
CA ALA A 49 -13.38 -12.86 -2.33
C ALA A 49 -14.65 -12.10 -2.76
N ARG A 50 -14.96 -10.96 -2.13
CA ARG A 50 -16.17 -10.16 -2.38
C ARG A 50 -16.07 -9.23 -3.60
N LEU A 51 -14.89 -8.65 -3.88
CA LEU A 51 -14.75 -7.59 -4.88
C LEU A 51 -13.82 -7.93 -6.06
N PHE A 52 -12.90 -8.87 -5.90
CA PHE A 52 -11.77 -9.03 -6.84
C PHE A 52 -11.64 -10.43 -7.45
N LEU A 53 -11.95 -11.50 -6.71
CA LEU A 53 -11.78 -12.91 -7.15
C LEU A 53 -12.47 -13.23 -8.48
N ASN A 54 -13.61 -12.58 -8.77
CA ASN A 54 -14.36 -12.71 -10.02
C ASN A 54 -14.62 -11.33 -10.65
N LEU A 55 -13.67 -10.40 -10.52
CA LEU A 55 -13.80 -9.06 -11.10
C LEU A 55 -13.93 -9.16 -12.63
N LYS A 56 -15.07 -8.74 -13.15
CA LYS A 56 -15.31 -8.61 -14.60
C LYS A 56 -15.13 -7.17 -15.03
N VAL A 57 -14.29 -6.95 -16.04
CA VAL A 57 -14.11 -5.66 -16.70
C VAL A 57 -15.17 -5.49 -17.79
N ASP A 58 -16.44 -5.55 -17.39
CA ASP A 58 -17.57 -5.19 -18.23
C ASP A 58 -18.24 -3.92 -17.68
N SER A 59 -18.92 -3.17 -18.55
CA SER A 59 -19.47 -1.85 -18.23
C SER A 59 -20.50 -1.90 -17.10
N ALA A 60 -21.30 -2.96 -17.00
CA ALA A 60 -22.34 -3.10 -15.98
C ALA A 60 -21.74 -3.48 -14.62
N SER A 61 -20.84 -4.46 -14.60
CA SER A 61 -20.13 -4.93 -13.41
C SER A 61 -19.31 -3.82 -12.77
N LEU A 62 -18.52 -3.09 -13.58
CA LEU A 62 -17.75 -1.95 -13.09
C LEU A 62 -18.67 -0.81 -12.65
N ALA A 63 -19.65 -0.36 -13.44
CA ALA A 63 -20.54 0.73 -13.02
C ALA A 63 -21.23 0.47 -11.67
N SER A 64 -21.55 -0.79 -11.35
CA SER A 64 -22.16 -1.18 -10.07
C SER A 64 -21.21 -1.24 -8.87
N SER A 65 -19.92 -1.54 -9.09
CA SER A 65 -18.94 -1.83 -8.03
C SER A 65 -17.75 -0.86 -7.95
N PHE A 66 -17.59 0.04 -8.92
CA PHE A 66 -16.36 0.83 -9.06
C PHE A 66 -16.08 1.77 -7.89
N ALA A 67 -17.11 2.30 -7.22
CA ALA A 67 -16.93 3.10 -6.02
C ALA A 67 -16.32 2.29 -4.85
N ASP A 68 -16.70 1.01 -4.72
CA ASP A 68 -16.14 0.09 -3.73
C ASP A 68 -14.71 -0.33 -4.11
N ILE A 69 -14.44 -0.58 -5.39
CA ILE A 69 -13.10 -0.88 -5.91
C ILE A 69 -12.17 0.33 -5.68
N ALA A 70 -12.59 1.53 -6.06
CA ALA A 70 -11.87 2.78 -5.84
C ALA A 70 -11.60 3.03 -4.36
N SER A 71 -12.55 2.69 -3.47
CA SER A 71 -12.34 2.77 -2.02
C SER A 71 -11.44 1.67 -1.45
N ALA A 72 -11.29 0.53 -2.13
CA ALA A 72 -10.43 -0.57 -1.72
C ALA A 72 -8.95 -0.39 -2.11
N VAL A 73 -8.69 0.32 -3.22
CA VAL A 73 -7.34 0.59 -3.73
C VAL A 73 -6.77 1.95 -3.30
N ALA A 74 -7.62 2.92 -2.97
CA ALA A 74 -7.19 4.25 -2.57
C ALA A 74 -6.94 4.39 -1.06
N HIS A 75 -5.81 5.00 -0.69
CA HIS A 75 -5.48 5.28 0.71
C HIS A 75 -6.46 6.26 1.41
N THR A 76 -7.21 7.08 0.67
CA THR A 76 -8.13 8.06 1.25
C THR A 76 -9.48 8.11 0.54
N LYS A 77 -10.54 8.49 1.28
CA LYS A 77 -11.87 8.76 0.71
C LYS A 77 -11.87 9.87 -0.35
N ALA A 78 -10.91 10.81 -0.30
CA ALA A 78 -10.75 11.83 -1.32
C ALA A 78 -10.18 11.21 -2.61
N ASN A 79 -9.10 10.44 -2.49
CA ASN A 79 -8.50 9.69 -3.60
C ASN A 79 -9.52 8.75 -4.29
N ALA A 80 -10.30 8.00 -3.51
CA ALA A 80 -11.37 7.14 -4.02
C ALA A 80 -12.42 7.91 -4.83
N ARG A 81 -12.85 9.09 -4.34
CA ARG A 81 -13.78 9.98 -5.04
C ARG A 81 -13.19 10.55 -6.33
N THR A 82 -11.92 10.95 -6.32
CA THR A 82 -11.22 11.44 -7.52
C THR A 82 -11.18 10.36 -8.61
N ILE A 83 -10.80 9.13 -8.25
CA ILE A 83 -10.84 7.98 -9.17
C ILE A 83 -12.26 7.74 -9.68
N THR A 84 -13.25 7.68 -8.80
CA THR A 84 -14.66 7.45 -9.17
C THR A 84 -15.18 8.51 -10.14
N ASN A 85 -14.91 9.79 -9.86
CA ASN A 85 -15.35 10.90 -10.69
C ASN A 85 -14.69 10.88 -12.07
N TYR A 86 -13.41 10.55 -12.15
CA TYR A 86 -12.67 10.45 -13.41
C TYR A 86 -13.33 9.46 -14.38
N PHE A 87 -13.56 8.22 -13.95
CA PHE A 87 -14.16 7.19 -14.80
C PHE A 87 -15.67 7.40 -15.06
N ASN A 88 -16.38 8.07 -14.15
CA ASN A 88 -17.76 8.51 -14.40
C ASN A 88 -17.83 9.58 -15.51
N MET A 89 -16.91 10.55 -15.52
CA MET A 89 -16.83 11.58 -16.56
C MET A 89 -16.44 11.00 -17.92
N GLU A 90 -15.50 10.04 -17.93
CA GLU A 90 -15.13 9.32 -19.15
C GLU A 90 -16.32 8.52 -19.71
N SER A 91 -17.01 7.74 -18.86
CA SER A 91 -18.20 6.97 -19.26
C SER A 91 -19.30 7.86 -19.85
N ALA A 92 -19.49 9.07 -19.31
CA ALA A 92 -20.47 10.02 -19.81
C ALA A 92 -20.09 10.65 -21.17
N SER A 93 -18.80 10.88 -21.44
CA SER A 93 -18.36 11.45 -22.73
C SER A 93 -18.43 10.44 -23.88
N LEU A 94 -18.31 9.15 -23.57
CA LEU A 94 -18.33 8.05 -24.53
C LEU A 94 -19.75 7.67 -24.97
N LEU A 95 -20.74 7.76 -24.06
CA LEU A 95 -22.15 7.57 -24.40
C LEU A 95 -22.68 8.61 -25.42
N ALA A 96 -21.98 9.73 -25.60
CA ALA A 96 -22.28 10.71 -26.63
C ALA A 96 -21.72 10.35 -28.03
N ASN A 97 -20.72 9.44 -28.10
CA ASN A 97 -19.99 9.08 -29.32
C ASN A 97 -20.06 7.56 -29.55
N SER A 98 -21.26 7.06 -29.84
CA SER A 98 -21.60 5.64 -29.79
C SER A 98 -21.07 4.80 -30.96
N GLN A 99 -19.88 4.21 -30.81
CA GLN A 99 -19.55 2.95 -31.52
C GLN A 99 -18.37 2.13 -30.98
N GLU A 100 -17.50 2.68 -30.13
CA GLU A 100 -16.35 1.96 -29.57
C GLU A 100 -16.58 1.52 -28.10
N GLN A 101 -15.89 0.46 -27.68
CA GLN A 101 -15.79 0.10 -26.26
C GLN A 101 -15.10 1.24 -25.49
N ALA A 102 -15.58 1.54 -24.29
CA ALA A 102 -15.02 2.61 -23.48
C ALA A 102 -13.51 2.41 -23.26
N PRO A 103 -12.64 3.39 -23.61
CA PRO A 103 -11.19 3.28 -23.44
C PRO A 103 -10.77 2.85 -22.02
N ALA A 104 -11.46 3.33 -20.98
CA ALA A 104 -11.39 2.83 -19.61
C ALA A 104 -11.32 1.29 -19.54
N LEU A 105 -12.31 0.58 -20.10
CA LEU A 105 -12.43 -0.87 -20.02
C LEU A 105 -11.23 -1.56 -20.66
N GLN A 106 -10.78 -1.09 -21.83
CA GLN A 106 -9.58 -1.63 -22.48
C GLN A 106 -8.32 -1.38 -21.65
N ILE A 107 -8.23 -0.26 -20.94
CA ILE A 107 -7.12 0.07 -20.06
C ILE A 107 -7.09 -0.84 -18.82
N PHE A 108 -8.25 -1.10 -18.19
CA PHE A 108 -8.38 -2.08 -17.10
C PHE A 108 -8.04 -3.50 -17.58
N GLU A 109 -8.50 -3.92 -18.75
CA GLU A 109 -8.29 -5.29 -19.23
C GLU A 109 -6.85 -5.53 -19.69
N GLN A 110 -6.21 -4.53 -20.31
CA GLN A 110 -4.77 -4.54 -20.57
C GLN A 110 -3.95 -4.55 -19.28
N LEU A 111 -4.40 -3.85 -18.22
CA LEU A 111 -3.75 -3.92 -16.92
C LEU A 111 -3.88 -5.31 -16.30
N LEU A 112 -5.08 -5.89 -16.21
CA LEU A 112 -5.32 -7.14 -15.47
C LEU A 112 -4.86 -8.39 -16.23
N HIS A 113 -5.15 -8.44 -17.55
CA HIS A 113 -5.03 -9.66 -18.37
C HIS A 113 -4.12 -9.52 -19.59
N GLY A 114 -3.39 -8.40 -19.74
CA GLY A 114 -2.42 -8.25 -20.83
C GLY A 114 -1.22 -9.20 -20.72
N GLU A 115 -0.72 -9.66 -21.87
CA GLU A 115 0.44 -10.57 -22.01
C GLU A 115 1.79 -9.92 -21.62
N ALA A 116 1.85 -8.59 -21.52
CA ALA A 116 3.07 -7.89 -21.16
C ALA A 116 3.47 -8.11 -19.67
N PRO A 117 4.76 -8.01 -19.32
CA PRO A 117 5.21 -8.07 -17.93
C PRO A 117 4.43 -7.08 -17.04
N ALA A 118 4.12 -7.47 -15.80
CA ALA A 118 3.28 -6.66 -14.90
C ALA A 118 3.82 -5.23 -14.71
N SER A 119 5.15 -5.05 -14.65
CA SER A 119 5.82 -3.75 -14.62
C SER A 119 5.50 -2.87 -15.82
N VAL A 120 5.49 -3.43 -17.03
CA VAL A 120 5.12 -2.73 -18.27
C VAL A 120 3.63 -2.40 -18.26
N ARG A 121 2.76 -3.35 -17.87
CA ARG A 121 1.31 -3.12 -17.74
C ARG A 121 0.99 -1.95 -16.79
N VAL A 122 1.63 -1.91 -15.63
CA VAL A 122 1.47 -0.80 -14.65
C VAL A 122 1.97 0.51 -15.24
N ALA A 123 3.14 0.55 -15.88
CA ALA A 123 3.67 1.77 -16.51
C ALA A 123 2.74 2.31 -17.60
N THR A 124 2.29 1.47 -18.53
CA THR A 124 1.36 1.85 -19.60
C THR A 124 -0.01 2.29 -19.06
N PHE A 125 -0.52 1.65 -17.99
CA PHE A 125 -1.77 2.08 -17.35
C PHE A 125 -1.63 3.49 -16.75
N VAL A 126 -0.54 3.75 -16.01
CA VAL A 126 -0.29 5.07 -15.40
C VAL A 126 -0.08 6.16 -16.47
N GLU A 127 0.62 5.85 -17.56
CA GLU A 127 0.81 6.75 -18.70
C GLU A 127 -0.51 7.12 -19.39
N LYS A 128 -1.41 6.14 -19.59
CA LYS A 128 -2.73 6.38 -20.19
C LYS A 128 -3.66 7.19 -19.30
N LEU A 129 -3.50 7.13 -17.98
CA LEU A 129 -4.27 7.92 -17.01
C LEU A 129 -3.59 9.26 -16.66
N ASN A 130 -2.96 9.92 -17.63
CA ASN A 130 -2.19 11.15 -17.45
C ASN A 130 -2.94 12.36 -16.84
N ALA A 131 -4.27 12.34 -16.82
CA ALA A 131 -5.11 13.36 -16.20
C ALA A 131 -5.42 13.08 -14.71
N LEU A 132 -5.02 11.91 -14.18
CA LEU A 132 -4.90 11.66 -12.75
C LEU A 132 -3.49 11.99 -12.26
N ASP A 133 -3.35 12.32 -10.98
CA ASP A 133 -2.04 12.36 -10.33
C ASP A 133 -1.32 11.02 -10.50
N THR A 134 -0.05 11.05 -10.90
CA THR A 134 0.74 9.85 -11.21
C THR A 134 0.83 8.87 -10.04
N ARG A 135 0.89 9.37 -8.79
CA ARG A 135 0.93 8.51 -7.60
C ARG A 135 -0.44 7.88 -7.33
N LEU A 136 -1.51 8.62 -7.57
CA LEU A 136 -2.89 8.10 -7.49
C LEU A 136 -3.18 7.04 -8.57
N ALA A 137 -2.72 7.25 -9.81
CA ALA A 137 -2.82 6.27 -10.88
C ALA A 137 -2.01 4.99 -10.57
N LEU A 138 -0.85 5.13 -9.93
CA LEU A 138 -0.01 4.01 -9.48
C LEU A 138 -0.63 3.24 -8.30
N GLU A 139 -1.19 3.94 -7.31
CA GLU A 139 -1.98 3.36 -6.21
C GLU A 139 -3.17 2.55 -6.77
N LEU A 140 -3.87 3.10 -7.77
CA LEU A 140 -4.95 2.42 -8.48
C LEU A 140 -4.45 1.16 -9.22
N ALA A 141 -3.44 1.29 -10.07
CA ALA A 141 -2.93 0.19 -10.91
C ALA A 141 -2.45 -1.00 -10.10
N THR A 142 -1.60 -0.74 -9.10
CA THR A 142 -1.01 -1.80 -8.27
C THR A 142 -1.99 -2.32 -7.23
N GLY A 143 -2.92 -1.47 -6.77
CA GLY A 143 -4.04 -1.88 -5.94
C GLY A 143 -4.97 -2.87 -6.64
N LEU A 144 -5.34 -2.61 -7.91
CA LEU A 144 -6.14 -3.54 -8.72
C LEU A 144 -5.42 -4.87 -8.91
N LEU A 145 -4.15 -4.84 -9.33
CA LEU A 145 -3.36 -6.05 -9.55
C LEU A 145 -3.16 -6.87 -8.28
N HIS A 146 -2.74 -6.25 -7.17
CA HIS A 146 -2.51 -6.97 -5.91
C HIS A 146 -3.81 -7.51 -5.30
N ASN A 147 -4.92 -6.77 -5.37
CA ASN A 147 -6.18 -7.30 -4.82
C ASN A 147 -6.81 -8.37 -5.72
N THR A 148 -6.52 -8.41 -7.03
CA THR A 148 -7.04 -9.44 -7.96
C THR A 148 -6.16 -10.68 -7.97
N PHE A 149 -4.83 -10.51 -8.01
CA PHE A 149 -3.84 -11.59 -8.10
C PHE A 149 -2.77 -11.46 -6.99
N PRO A 150 -3.15 -11.61 -5.71
CA PRO A 150 -2.28 -11.28 -4.56
C PRO A 150 -1.00 -12.10 -4.47
N THR A 151 -0.99 -13.33 -5.01
CA THR A 151 0.17 -14.20 -5.08
C THR A 151 1.13 -13.88 -6.23
N GLN A 152 0.73 -13.03 -7.18
CA GLN A 152 1.48 -12.74 -8.40
C GLN A 152 1.97 -11.28 -8.46
N HIS A 153 1.27 -10.38 -7.79
CA HIS A 153 1.43 -8.94 -7.96
C HIS A 153 1.53 -8.19 -6.64
N TRP A 154 2.41 -7.20 -6.62
CA TRP A 154 2.78 -6.42 -5.46
C TRP A 154 1.94 -5.13 -5.38
N LEU A 155 1.64 -4.70 -4.16
CA LEU A 155 1.07 -3.39 -3.89
C LEU A 155 2.16 -2.33 -3.95
N TRP A 156 1.89 -1.15 -4.55
CA TRP A 156 2.76 0.02 -4.42
C TRP A 156 1.94 1.24 -4.01
N THR A 157 2.05 1.58 -2.73
CA THR A 157 1.51 2.81 -2.14
C THR A 157 2.65 3.66 -1.60
N ARG A 158 2.40 4.96 -1.36
CA ARG A 158 3.39 5.88 -0.79
C ARG A 158 3.87 5.50 0.62
N TRP A 159 3.08 4.74 1.39
CA TRP A 159 3.50 4.25 2.70
C TRP A 159 4.46 3.04 2.60
N LEU A 160 4.40 2.28 1.49
CA LEU A 160 5.43 1.31 1.15
C LEU A 160 6.69 2.00 0.62
N TRP A 161 6.53 2.85 -0.41
CA TRP A 161 7.61 3.62 -1.04
C TRP A 161 7.06 4.85 -1.78
N ASP A 162 7.47 6.06 -1.39
CA ASP A 162 7.29 7.29 -2.17
C ASP A 162 8.65 7.74 -2.73
N PRO A 163 8.94 7.49 -4.03
CA PRO A 163 10.21 7.84 -4.65
C PRO A 163 10.46 9.35 -4.73
N THR A 164 9.44 10.19 -4.56
CA THR A 164 9.59 11.66 -4.64
C THR A 164 10.22 12.26 -3.39
N VAL A 165 10.10 11.57 -2.25
CA VAL A 165 10.62 12.03 -0.95
C VAL A 165 11.56 11.03 -0.29
N GLY A 166 11.73 9.84 -0.87
CA GLY A 166 12.62 8.80 -0.34
C GLY A 166 12.11 8.15 0.95
N THR A 167 10.79 8.06 1.15
CA THR A 167 10.20 7.55 2.41
C THR A 167 9.25 6.37 2.19
N GLY A 168 8.91 5.67 3.27
CA GLY A 168 8.06 4.47 3.25
C GLY A 168 8.61 3.42 4.22
N ILE A 169 7.94 2.27 4.38
CA ILE A 169 8.47 1.15 5.19
C ILE A 169 9.56 0.36 4.46
N LEU A 170 9.47 0.22 3.13
CA LEU A 170 10.40 -0.61 2.36
C LEU A 170 11.86 -0.13 2.44
N PRO A 171 12.19 1.18 2.39
CA PRO A 171 13.56 1.64 2.59
C PRO A 171 14.14 1.27 3.96
N LEU A 172 13.31 1.32 5.01
CA LEU A 172 13.72 1.03 6.39
C LEU A 172 14.02 -0.47 6.57
N LEU A 173 13.25 -1.33 5.91
CA LEU A 173 13.48 -2.79 5.92
C LEU A 173 14.63 -3.21 5.02
N ALA A 174 14.86 -2.50 3.91
CA ALA A 174 16.01 -2.68 3.04
C ALA A 174 17.31 -2.03 3.57
N GLY A 175 17.23 -1.26 4.66
CA GLY A 175 18.33 -0.47 5.21
C GLY A 175 18.89 0.59 4.23
N SER A 176 18.17 0.91 3.14
CA SER A 176 18.59 1.89 2.13
C SER A 176 17.48 2.20 1.11
N THR A 177 17.60 3.34 0.42
CA THR A 177 16.77 3.64 -0.77
C THR A 177 17.34 3.08 -2.08
N HIS A 178 18.63 2.69 -2.11
CA HIS A 178 19.36 2.37 -3.34
C HIS A 178 18.68 1.28 -4.19
N ASN A 179 18.16 0.23 -3.53
CA ASN A 179 17.50 -0.87 -4.21
C ASN A 179 16.12 -0.49 -4.79
N LEU A 180 15.48 0.55 -4.25
CA LEU A 180 14.14 1.03 -4.62
C LEU A 180 14.13 2.17 -5.65
N ASN A 181 15.27 2.86 -5.81
CA ASN A 181 15.42 3.90 -6.82
C ASN A 181 15.44 3.32 -8.24
N ALA A 182 14.74 3.97 -9.17
CA ALA A 182 14.61 3.56 -10.56
C ALA A 182 14.50 4.78 -11.47
N GLU A 183 14.93 4.65 -12.72
CA GLU A 183 14.83 5.71 -13.73
C GLU A 183 13.42 5.80 -14.36
N ASN A 184 12.65 4.72 -14.31
CA ASN A 184 11.30 4.64 -14.85
C ASN A 184 10.36 3.82 -13.94
N LEU A 185 9.06 3.92 -14.21
CA LEU A 185 8.02 3.33 -13.36
C LEU A 185 7.98 1.79 -13.43
N ALA A 186 8.30 1.19 -14.58
CA ALA A 186 8.30 -0.27 -14.75
C ALA A 186 9.40 -0.91 -13.89
N ASP A 187 10.63 -0.39 -13.96
CA ASP A 187 11.74 -0.83 -13.12
C ASP A 187 11.48 -0.54 -11.64
N GLY A 188 10.84 0.59 -11.33
CA GLY A 188 10.39 0.92 -9.97
C GLY A 188 9.44 -0.14 -9.41
N TYR A 189 8.46 -0.60 -10.20
CA TYR A 189 7.51 -1.63 -9.76
C TYR A 189 8.20 -2.98 -9.52
N ALA A 190 9.12 -3.37 -10.42
CA ALA A 190 9.92 -4.58 -10.26
C ALA A 190 10.79 -4.53 -8.98
N ARG A 191 11.41 -3.38 -8.69
CA ARG A 191 12.22 -3.15 -7.48
C ARG A 191 11.39 -3.15 -6.20
N VAL A 192 10.24 -2.49 -6.18
CA VAL A 192 9.28 -2.56 -5.06
C VAL A 192 8.85 -4.00 -4.82
N GLY A 193 8.58 -4.77 -5.89
CA GLY A 193 8.27 -6.19 -5.77
C GLY A 193 9.41 -7.02 -5.16
N ALA A 194 10.65 -6.82 -5.63
CA ALA A 194 11.82 -7.51 -5.09
C ALA A 194 12.05 -7.21 -3.60
N VAL A 195 11.96 -5.95 -3.19
CA VAL A 195 12.14 -5.55 -1.78
C VAL A 195 10.95 -6.01 -0.92
N THR A 196 9.73 -6.02 -1.46
CA THR A 196 8.54 -6.59 -0.78
C THR A 196 8.68 -8.11 -0.60
N ALA A 197 9.24 -8.83 -1.58
CA ALA A 197 9.54 -10.25 -1.41
C ALA A 197 10.64 -10.48 -0.34
N MET A 198 11.64 -9.61 -0.27
CA MET A 198 12.67 -9.67 0.77
C MET A 198 12.13 -9.39 2.18
N SER A 199 11.10 -8.54 2.33
CA SER A 199 10.51 -8.23 3.65
C SER A 199 9.85 -9.42 4.33
N VAL A 200 9.49 -10.47 3.57
CA VAL A 200 8.92 -11.71 4.12
C VAL A 200 9.87 -12.32 5.16
N LYS A 201 11.18 -12.39 4.86
CA LYS A 201 12.20 -12.91 5.78
C LYS A 201 12.34 -12.08 7.06
N PHE A 202 12.10 -10.78 6.96
CA PHE A 202 12.08 -9.91 8.15
C PHE A 202 10.82 -10.18 8.98
N GLY A 203 9.66 -10.38 8.34
CA GLY A 203 8.42 -10.81 9.02
C GLY A 203 8.57 -12.17 9.73
N GLU A 204 9.16 -13.17 9.08
CA GLU A 204 9.51 -14.47 9.69
C GLU A 204 10.33 -14.30 10.99
N GLY A 205 11.31 -13.38 10.98
CA GLY A 205 12.15 -13.06 12.15
C GLY A 205 11.48 -12.25 13.27
N THR A 206 10.20 -11.88 13.15
CA THR A 206 9.46 -11.13 14.18
C THR A 206 8.55 -12.00 15.06
N GLY A 207 8.27 -13.24 14.65
CA GLY A 207 7.28 -14.09 15.30
C GLY A 207 5.82 -13.73 14.99
N LEU A 208 5.56 -12.70 14.16
CA LEU A 208 4.21 -12.33 13.72
C LEU A 208 3.65 -13.26 12.62
N PHE A 209 4.53 -13.94 11.88
CA PHE A 209 4.16 -14.96 10.89
C PHE A 209 3.97 -16.34 11.54
N VAL A 210 2.98 -16.43 12.42
CA VAL A 210 2.60 -17.68 13.10
C VAL A 210 1.96 -18.70 12.15
N ASP A 211 2.01 -19.98 12.50
CA ASP A 211 1.47 -21.08 11.68
C ASP A 211 -0.01 -20.88 11.30
N GLU A 212 -0.83 -20.30 12.17
CA GLU A 212 -2.26 -20.02 11.88
C GLU A 212 -2.47 -18.98 10.75
N LEU A 213 -1.50 -18.08 10.57
CA LEU A 213 -1.46 -17.15 9.45
C LEU A 213 -0.92 -17.84 8.20
N MET A 214 0.20 -18.56 8.36
CA MET A 214 1.03 -19.04 7.24
C MET A 214 0.62 -20.39 6.65
N SER A 215 -0.26 -21.15 7.32
CA SER A 215 -0.84 -22.41 6.81
C SER A 215 -2.19 -22.22 6.10
N ASN A 216 -2.82 -21.06 6.22
CA ASN A 216 -4.14 -20.79 5.66
C ASN A 216 -4.04 -20.17 4.26
N GLU A 217 -4.39 -20.93 3.23
CA GLU A 217 -4.33 -20.54 1.81
C GLU A 217 -5.04 -19.21 1.48
N LYS A 218 -6.04 -18.80 2.27
CA LYS A 218 -6.74 -17.52 2.08
C LYS A 218 -5.97 -16.34 2.66
N ARG A 219 -5.23 -16.55 3.76
CA ARG A 219 -4.50 -15.50 4.51
C ARG A 219 -3.09 -15.29 3.97
N VAL A 220 -2.39 -16.37 3.61
CA VAL A 220 -1.01 -16.34 3.11
C VAL A 220 -0.74 -15.28 2.03
N PRO A 221 -1.59 -15.09 1.00
CA PRO A 221 -1.36 -14.07 -0.03
C PRO A 221 -1.36 -12.62 0.49
N PHE A 222 -1.93 -12.40 1.68
CA PHE A 222 -2.10 -11.09 2.29
C PHE A 222 -1.25 -10.88 3.55
N ALA A 223 -0.61 -11.94 4.08
CA ALA A 223 0.17 -11.92 5.32
C ALA A 223 1.26 -10.83 5.32
N ASN A 224 2.05 -10.71 4.24
CA ASN A 224 3.10 -9.68 4.15
C ASN A 224 2.51 -8.26 4.02
N SER A 225 1.38 -8.08 3.32
CA SER A 225 0.70 -6.78 3.22
C SER A 225 0.14 -6.32 4.57
N ALA A 226 -0.43 -7.23 5.36
CA ALA A 226 -0.87 -6.99 6.73
C ALA A 226 0.31 -6.62 7.64
N PHE A 227 1.38 -7.41 7.60
CA PHE A 227 2.60 -7.16 8.38
C PHE A 227 3.27 -5.82 8.04
N LEU A 228 3.44 -5.50 6.76
CA LEU A 228 4.05 -4.23 6.33
C LEU A 228 3.22 -3.02 6.79
N ALA A 229 1.89 -3.12 6.81
CA ALA A 229 1.03 -2.06 7.32
C ALA A 229 1.16 -1.89 8.85
N CYS A 230 1.31 -2.99 9.59
CA CYS A 230 1.64 -2.95 11.02
C CYS A 230 3.03 -2.35 11.28
N ALA A 231 4.06 -2.75 10.52
CA ALA A 231 5.42 -2.22 10.63
C ALA A 231 5.49 -0.71 10.31
N TYR A 232 4.82 -0.24 9.26
CA TYR A 232 4.71 1.19 8.99
C TYR A 232 3.93 1.94 10.08
N SER A 233 2.87 1.32 10.63
CA SER A 233 2.13 1.92 11.75
C SER A 233 3.01 2.09 12.98
N VAL A 234 3.77 1.06 13.37
CA VAL A 234 4.75 1.12 14.46
C VAL A 234 5.81 2.20 14.21
N TYR A 235 6.39 2.26 13.01
CA TYR A 235 7.33 3.32 12.62
C TYR A 235 6.72 4.73 12.72
N LEU A 236 5.47 4.90 12.27
CA LEU A 236 4.77 6.18 12.33
C LEU A 236 4.52 6.61 13.78
N TYR A 237 4.06 5.71 14.66
CA TYR A 237 3.94 6.01 16.09
C TYR A 237 5.31 6.31 16.72
N GLY A 238 6.34 5.50 16.42
CA GLY A 238 7.71 5.71 16.89
C GLY A 238 8.33 7.04 16.46
N THR A 239 7.95 7.59 15.30
CA THR A 239 8.43 8.92 14.85
C THR A 239 7.54 10.07 15.32
N THR A 240 6.25 9.85 15.55
CA THR A 240 5.29 10.91 15.87
C THR A 240 5.05 11.07 17.38
N SER A 241 5.04 10.00 18.17
CA SER A 241 4.82 10.08 19.63
C SER A 241 5.94 10.81 20.38
N TRP A 242 7.15 10.88 19.80
CA TRP A 242 8.27 11.71 20.31
C TRP A 242 8.09 13.21 20.02
N ARG A 243 7.16 13.59 19.15
CA ARG A 243 6.90 14.98 18.72
C ARG A 243 5.57 15.54 19.24
N LEU A 244 4.77 14.74 19.94
CA LEU A 244 3.39 15.05 20.31
C LEU A 244 3.15 14.97 21.82
N SER A 245 2.25 15.82 22.32
CA SER A 245 1.79 15.76 23.72
C SER A 245 1.04 14.46 24.02
N ARG A 246 0.92 14.09 25.30
CA ARG A 246 0.11 12.93 25.73
C ARG A 246 -1.34 13.01 25.24
N GLU A 247 -1.92 14.20 25.24
CA GLU A 247 -3.29 14.46 24.79
C GLU A 247 -3.46 14.17 23.28
N PHE A 248 -2.50 14.59 22.46
CA PHE A 248 -2.55 14.36 21.02
C PHE A 248 -2.24 12.90 20.64
N ASN A 249 -1.38 12.22 21.40
CA ASN A 249 -1.19 10.77 21.27
C ASN A 249 -2.50 9.99 21.50
N GLY A 250 -3.37 10.47 22.40
CA GLY A 250 -4.71 9.90 22.61
C GLY A 250 -5.70 10.06 21.44
N LEU A 251 -5.37 10.88 20.43
CA LEU A 251 -6.14 11.03 19.20
C LEU A 251 -5.68 10.07 18.07
N LEU A 252 -4.57 9.34 18.26
CA LEU A 252 -4.04 8.45 17.22
C LEU A 252 -4.81 7.12 17.19
N PRO A 253 -5.22 6.58 16.01
CA PRO A 253 -6.22 5.51 15.81
C PRO A 253 -6.15 4.16 16.56
N THR A 254 -5.11 3.84 17.34
CA THR A 254 -4.55 2.50 17.66
C THR A 254 -3.79 1.85 16.49
N LEU A 255 -2.75 1.05 16.79
CA LEU A 255 -1.88 0.42 15.76
C LEU A 255 -2.66 -0.43 14.75
N PRO A 256 -3.57 -1.36 15.16
CA PRO A 256 -4.24 -2.25 14.20
C PRO A 256 -5.23 -1.49 13.30
N ASN A 257 -5.81 -0.40 13.82
CA ASN A 257 -6.70 0.47 13.06
C ASN A 257 -5.95 1.48 12.16
N MET A 258 -4.70 1.83 12.50
CA MET A 258 -3.81 2.52 11.57
C MET A 258 -3.45 1.59 10.39
N ALA A 259 -3.05 0.35 10.67
CA ALA A 259 -2.71 -0.64 9.66
C ALA A 259 -3.89 -0.91 8.69
N ARG A 260 -5.10 -1.12 9.22
CA ARG A 260 -6.34 -1.20 8.43
C ARG A 260 -6.54 0.02 7.52
N ARG A 261 -6.33 1.23 8.04
CA ARG A 261 -6.50 2.48 7.29
C ARG A 261 -5.49 2.63 6.14
N LEU A 262 -4.23 2.21 6.34
CA LEU A 262 -3.20 2.19 5.29
C LEU A 262 -3.56 1.25 4.13
N LEU A 263 -4.29 0.18 4.44
CA LEU A 263 -4.74 -0.85 3.50
C LEU A 263 -6.12 -0.59 2.89
N GLY A 264 -6.79 0.53 3.22
CA GLY A 264 -8.15 0.84 2.73
C GLY A 264 -9.26 -0.01 3.38
N LEU A 265 -9.01 -0.60 4.55
CA LEU A 265 -9.98 -1.37 5.32
C LEU A 265 -10.80 -0.47 6.27
N LYS A 266 -11.94 -1.00 6.74
CA LYS A 266 -12.77 -0.32 7.74
C LYS A 266 -12.12 -0.41 9.11
N LYS A 267 -12.42 0.55 9.99
CA LYS A 267 -12.00 0.49 11.39
C LYS A 267 -12.73 -0.67 12.09
N SER A 268 -12.01 -1.53 12.81
CA SER A 268 -12.61 -2.47 13.76
C SER A 268 -13.03 -1.74 15.05
N GLY A 269 -13.78 -2.41 15.93
CA GLY A 269 -14.19 -1.84 17.22
C GLY A 269 -13.01 -1.33 18.06
N ASN A 270 -13.30 -0.39 18.98
CA ASN A 270 -12.38 -0.06 20.07
C ASN A 270 -12.35 -1.19 21.11
#